data_AF-A0A5J4W3X9-F1
#
_entry.id   AF-A0A5J4W3X9-F1
#
_cell.length_a   1.000
_cell.length_b   1.000
_cell.length_c   1.000
_cell.angle_alpha   90.00
_cell.angle_beta   90.00
_cell.angle_gamma   90.00
#
_symmetry.space_group_name_H-M   'P 1'
#
loop_
_entity.id
_entity.type
_entity.pdbx_description
1 polymer ?
#
loop_
_entity_poly.entity_id
_entity_poly.type
_entity_poly.pdbx_seq_one_letter_code
_entity_poly.pdbx_strand_id
1 'polypeptide(L)'
;MDLTAILLVYNPDPEVGFVAAKVMKNEFFDINEWNVAGNLSIDPELMSPFIIRFIAVKQDQQYQMTILLMEFANFGTLFDLIRTQKDIPIPMIRVIMRQILEGLCFIHSQNIIHRDIKGGNIMMHSVPRSGKVILKIADFGEVKQISKSSQNQMKVSVRGTPPYMAPELYFGIGKADTKVDMWSLGMLLYQMLTHTFPFNPTNEYEIGQFLGNEILNRPDSI
;
A
#
# COMPACT_ATOMS: atom_id res chain seq x y z
N MET A 1 19.40 -1.42 8.27
CA MET A 1 18.86 -0.54 7.22
C MET A 1 18.60 -1.41 6.02
N ASP A 2 17.34 -1.57 5.68
CA ASP A 2 16.91 -2.31 4.49
C ASP A 2 17.34 -1.48 3.27
N LEU A 3 18.38 -1.95 2.56
CA LEU A 3 18.91 -1.24 1.39
C LEU A 3 18.07 -1.65 0.18
N THR A 4 16.84 -1.17 0.15
CA THR A 4 15.96 -1.28 -1.01
C THR A 4 16.00 0.03 -1.80
N ALA A 5 16.30 -0.05 -3.09
CA ALA A 5 16.28 1.07 -4.02
C ALA A 5 15.20 0.84 -5.09
N ILE A 6 14.48 1.90 -5.47
CA ILE A 6 13.54 1.85 -6.59
C ILE A 6 14.12 2.70 -7.71
N LEU A 7 14.36 2.09 -8.87
CA LEU A 7 14.96 2.73 -10.03
C LEU A 7 13.96 2.76 -11.18
N LEU A 8 13.89 3.88 -11.90
CA LEU A 8 13.22 3.93 -13.20
C LEU A 8 14.15 3.30 -14.25
N VAL A 9 13.66 2.27 -14.93
CA VAL A 9 14.43 1.52 -15.93
C VAL A 9 13.67 1.51 -17.25
N TYR A 10 14.39 1.59 -18.36
CA TYR A 10 13.84 1.41 -19.70
C TYR A 10 14.14 0.00 -20.19
N ASN A 11 13.08 -0.76 -20.49
CA ASN A 11 13.19 -2.03 -21.20
C ASN A 11 13.09 -1.76 -22.72
N PRO A 12 14.05 -2.22 -23.53
CA PRO A 12 14.00 -2.08 -24.98
C PRO A 12 12.82 -2.77 -25.66
N ASP A 13 12.18 -3.75 -24.99
CA ASP A 13 10.96 -4.37 -25.46
C ASP A 13 9.84 -3.31 -25.56
N PRO A 14 9.31 -3.05 -26.78
CA PRO A 14 8.30 -2.02 -27.01
C PRO A 14 6.97 -2.29 -26.28
N GLU A 15 6.70 -3.54 -25.87
CA GLU A 15 5.51 -3.87 -25.06
C GLU A 15 5.68 -3.55 -23.57
N VAL A 16 6.93 -3.35 -23.11
CA VAL A 16 7.26 -3.11 -21.70
C VAL A 16 7.61 -1.65 -21.45
N GLY A 17 8.54 -1.08 -22.23
CA GLY A 17 8.97 0.31 -22.09
C GLY A 17 9.50 0.67 -20.69
N PHE A 18 9.02 1.78 -20.12
CA PHE A 18 9.46 2.24 -18.79
C PHE A 18 8.82 1.44 -17.65
N VAL A 19 9.66 0.93 -16.75
CA VAL A 19 9.28 0.12 -15.58
C VAL A 19 9.99 0.60 -14.32
N ALA A 20 9.41 0.29 -13.17
CA ALA A 20 10.06 0.48 -11.88
C ALA A 20 10.78 -0.82 -11.48
N ALA A 21 12.06 -0.71 -11.10
CA ALA A 21 12.86 -1.83 -10.59
C ALA A 21 13.13 -1.62 -9.10
N LYS A 22 12.50 -2.44 -8.24
CA LYS A 22 12.80 -2.53 -6.80
C LYS A 22 13.97 -3.50 -6.64
N VAL A 23 15.12 -2.95 -6.27
CA VAL A 23 16.38 -3.68 -6.08
C VAL A 23 16.65 -3.81 -4.60
N MET A 24 16.84 -5.03 -4.12
CA MET A 24 17.10 -5.35 -2.72
C MET A 24 18.10 -6.49 -2.62
N LYS A 25 18.73 -6.66 -1.46
CA LYS A 25 19.54 -7.86 -1.22
C LYS A 25 18.63 -9.10 -1.14
N ASN A 26 19.15 -10.26 -1.56
CA ASN A 26 18.41 -11.53 -1.50
C ASN A 26 17.88 -11.86 -0.10
N GLU A 27 18.62 -11.49 0.94
CA GLU A 27 18.23 -11.70 2.34
C GLU A 27 16.96 -10.95 2.76
N PHE A 28 16.61 -9.86 2.05
CA PHE A 28 15.40 -9.06 2.28
C PHE A 28 14.26 -9.40 1.32
N PHE A 29 14.50 -10.28 0.35
CA PHE A 29 13.44 -10.67 -0.58
C PHE A 29 12.43 -11.58 0.11
N ASP A 30 11.20 -11.09 0.23
CA ASP A 30 10.07 -11.89 0.69
C ASP A 30 9.43 -12.62 -0.49
N ILE A 31 9.63 -13.94 -0.57
CA ILE A 31 8.97 -14.77 -1.58
C ILE A 31 7.44 -14.69 -1.51
N ASN A 32 6.88 -14.35 -0.34
CA ASN A 32 5.45 -14.14 -0.18
C ASN A 32 4.98 -12.87 -0.91
N GLU A 33 5.77 -11.80 -0.93
CA GLU A 33 5.47 -10.60 -1.74
C GLU A 33 5.30 -10.99 -3.21
N TRP A 34 6.26 -11.75 -3.76
CA TRP A 34 6.19 -12.22 -5.14
C TRP A 34 5.03 -13.17 -5.40
N ASN A 35 4.85 -14.18 -4.55
CA ASN A 35 3.78 -15.18 -4.75
C ASN A 35 2.40 -14.53 -4.71
N VAL A 36 2.17 -13.59 -3.80
CA VAL A 36 0.87 -12.92 -3.65
C VAL A 36 0.68 -11.90 -4.76
N ALA A 37 1.62 -10.98 -4.97
CA ALA A 37 1.45 -9.90 -5.93
C ALA A 37 1.59 -10.36 -7.39
N GLY A 38 2.43 -11.37 -7.62
CA GLY A 38 2.52 -12.08 -8.89
C GLY A 38 1.16 -12.66 -9.27
N ASN A 39 0.47 -13.36 -8.35
CA ASN A 39 -0.86 -13.91 -8.60
C ASN A 39 -1.91 -12.86 -8.99
N LEU A 40 -1.79 -11.62 -8.51
CA LEU A 40 -2.67 -10.51 -8.91
C LEU A 40 -2.41 -10.01 -10.33
N SER A 41 -1.29 -10.42 -10.94
CA SER A 41 -0.79 -9.97 -12.25
C SER A 41 -0.73 -11.08 -13.30
N ILE A 42 -1.08 -12.33 -12.96
CA ILE A 42 -0.97 -13.50 -13.86
C ILE A 42 -2.05 -13.52 -14.93
N ASP A 43 -3.30 -13.22 -14.56
CA ASP A 43 -4.44 -13.29 -15.47
C ASP A 43 -4.84 -11.89 -15.95
N PRO A 44 -4.61 -11.55 -17.23
CA PRO A 44 -4.96 -10.25 -17.79
C PRO A 44 -6.45 -9.91 -17.67
N GLU A 45 -7.33 -10.91 -17.65
CA GLU A 45 -8.78 -10.71 -17.53
C GLU A 45 -9.23 -10.41 -16.09
N LEU A 46 -8.38 -10.75 -15.11
CA LEU A 46 -8.64 -10.53 -13.69
C LEU A 46 -7.80 -9.37 -13.11
N MET A 47 -7.05 -8.62 -13.92
CA MET A 47 -6.25 -7.51 -13.41
C MET A 47 -7.13 -6.33 -12.94
N SER A 48 -6.84 -5.82 -11.75
CA SER A 48 -7.39 -4.54 -11.29
C SER A 48 -6.56 -3.37 -11.80
N PRO A 49 -7.17 -2.34 -12.41
CA PRO A 49 -6.44 -1.13 -12.83
C PRO A 49 -5.89 -0.34 -11.64
N PHE A 50 -6.39 -0.59 -10.43
CA PHE A 50 -6.04 0.12 -9.19
C PHE A 50 -4.95 -0.58 -8.38
N ILE A 51 -4.20 -1.49 -8.99
CA ILE A 51 -3.06 -2.18 -8.39
C ILE A 51 -1.85 -2.03 -9.31
N ILE A 52 -0.66 -1.82 -8.73
CA ILE A 52 0.59 -1.85 -9.50
C ILE A 52 0.82 -3.26 -10.00
N ARG A 53 1.00 -3.40 -11.32
CA ARG A 53 1.28 -4.71 -11.93
C ARG A 53 2.72 -5.15 -11.64
N PHE A 54 2.88 -6.40 -11.23
CA PHE A 54 4.17 -7.06 -11.06
C PHE A 54 4.52 -7.74 -12.39
N ILE A 55 5.69 -7.43 -12.93
CA ILE A 55 6.08 -7.84 -14.29
C ILE A 55 6.99 -9.07 -14.23
N ALA A 56 8.07 -9.00 -13.46
CA ALA A 56 9.04 -10.08 -13.37
C ALA A 56 9.88 -9.95 -12.10
N VAL A 57 10.43 -11.07 -11.64
CA VAL A 57 11.47 -11.10 -10.60
C VAL A 57 12.70 -11.81 -11.14
N LYS A 58 13.88 -11.29 -10.82
CA LYS A 58 15.16 -11.93 -11.10
C LYS A 58 16.04 -11.89 -9.86
N GLN A 59 16.49 -13.06 -9.44
CA GLN A 59 17.47 -13.17 -8.36
C GLN A 59 18.85 -13.43 -8.97
N ASP A 60 19.83 -12.66 -8.54
CA ASP A 60 21.23 -12.83 -8.89
C ASP A 60 21.99 -13.39 -7.68
N GLN A 61 22.48 -14.61 -7.81
CA GLN A 61 23.23 -15.30 -6.76
C GLN A 61 24.68 -14.81 -6.65
N GLN A 62 25.25 -14.26 -7.72
CA GLN A 62 26.62 -13.75 -7.70
C GLN A 62 26.70 -12.44 -6.93
N TYR A 63 25.75 -11.53 -7.18
CA TYR A 63 25.70 -10.22 -6.52
C TYR A 63 24.85 -10.22 -5.24
N GLN A 64 24.18 -11.33 -4.92
CA GLN A 64 23.27 -11.46 -3.78
C GLN A 64 22.15 -10.40 -3.80
N MET A 65 21.62 -10.11 -4.99
CA MET A 65 20.59 -9.08 -5.21
C MET A 65 19.38 -9.66 -5.92
N THR A 66 18.20 -9.23 -5.51
CA THR A 66 16.92 -9.48 -6.18
C THR A 66 16.43 -8.20 -6.83
N ILE A 67 15.98 -8.32 -8.08
CA ILE A 67 15.37 -7.24 -8.86
C ILE A 67 13.93 -7.63 -9.14
N LEU A 68 13.01 -6.82 -8.64
CA LEU A 68 11.59 -6.93 -8.90
C LEU A 68 11.16 -5.82 -9.87
N LEU A 69 10.70 -6.20 -11.06
CA LEU A 69 10.18 -5.30 -12.08
C LEU A 69 8.67 -5.12 -11.91
N MET A 70 8.24 -3.87 -11.92
CA MET A 70 6.85 -3.47 -11.72
C MET A 70 6.45 -2.38 -12.72
N GLU A 71 5.15 -2.23 -12.93
CA GLU A 71 4.59 -1.08 -13.64
C GLU A 71 5.09 0.24 -13.03
N PHE A 72 5.43 1.20 -13.90
CA PHE A 72 5.79 2.54 -13.48
C PHE A 72 4.58 3.48 -13.45
N ALA A 73 4.30 4.04 -12.27
CA ALA A 73 3.33 5.11 -12.08
C ALA A 73 4.02 6.49 -12.16
N ASN A 74 3.66 7.29 -13.16
CA ASN A 74 4.40 8.47 -13.60
C ASN A 74 4.04 9.79 -12.90
N PHE A 75 3.24 9.74 -11.83
CA PHE A 75 2.68 10.95 -11.19
C PHE A 75 2.94 11.04 -9.68
N GLY A 76 3.95 10.32 -9.20
CA GLY A 76 4.33 10.29 -7.78
C GLY A 76 3.33 9.52 -6.91
N THR A 77 3.34 9.77 -5.61
CA THR A 77 2.49 9.11 -4.63
C THR A 77 1.41 10.04 -4.09
N LEU A 78 0.35 9.49 -3.51
CA LEU A 78 -0.64 10.28 -2.78
C LEU A 78 -0.01 11.00 -1.59
N PHE A 79 1.04 10.45 -0.97
CA PHE A 79 1.81 11.14 0.06
C PHE A 79 2.48 12.42 -0.46
N ASP A 80 2.99 12.42 -1.70
CA ASP A 80 3.54 13.64 -2.30
C ASP A 80 2.48 14.74 -2.43
N LEU A 81 1.24 14.37 -2.79
CA LEU A 81 0.12 15.29 -2.83
C LEU A 81 -0.24 15.81 -1.42
N ILE A 82 -0.40 14.92 -0.44
CA ILE A 82 -0.73 15.28 0.95
C ILE A 82 0.33 16.22 1.54
N ARG A 83 1.62 15.96 1.29
CA ARG A 83 2.72 16.77 1.79
C ARG A 83 2.70 18.21 1.26
N THR A 84 1.99 18.49 0.15
CA THR A 84 1.82 19.87 -0.32
C THR A 84 0.99 20.73 0.63
N GLN A 85 0.26 20.11 1.59
CA GLN A 85 -0.67 20.76 2.51
C GLN A 85 -1.71 21.65 1.81
N LYS A 86 -1.98 21.37 0.53
CA LYS A 86 -3.06 22.02 -0.22
C LYS A 86 -4.33 21.24 -0.01
N ASP A 87 -5.41 21.96 0.26
CA ASP A 87 -6.72 21.33 0.41
C ASP A 87 -7.12 20.61 -0.87
N ILE A 88 -7.43 19.33 -0.71
CA ILE A 88 -7.95 18.47 -1.77
C ILE A 88 -9.47 18.67 -1.78
N PRO A 89 -10.07 19.13 -2.90
CA PRO A 89 -11.51 19.29 -2.96
C PRO A 89 -12.24 17.98 -2.62
N ILE A 90 -13.29 18.05 -1.80
CA ILE A 90 -14.08 16.88 -1.37
C ILE A 90 -14.51 15.99 -2.55
N PRO A 91 -14.95 16.52 -3.72
CA PRO A 91 -15.24 15.68 -4.88
C PRO A 91 -14.03 14.85 -5.36
N MET A 92 -12.81 15.40 -5.28
CA MET A 92 -11.59 14.70 -5.64
C MET A 92 -11.21 13.67 -4.59
N ILE A 93 -11.37 13.97 -3.29
CA ILE A 93 -11.20 12.97 -2.21
C ILE A 93 -12.14 11.79 -2.45
N ARG A 94 -13.41 12.03 -2.79
CA ARG A 94 -14.37 10.95 -3.09
C ARG A 94 -13.90 10.06 -4.25
N VAL A 95 -13.32 10.65 -5.30
CA VAL A 95 -12.77 9.90 -6.43
C VAL A 95 -11.55 9.07 -6.00
N ILE A 96 -10.62 9.65 -5.23
CA ILE A 96 -9.45 8.95 -4.68
C ILE A 96 -9.90 7.76 -3.84
N MET A 97 -10.78 7.99 -2.87
CA MET A 97 -11.29 6.95 -1.97
C MET A 97 -11.98 5.83 -2.73
N ARG A 98 -12.80 6.16 -3.74
CA ARG A 98 -13.46 5.15 -4.57
C ARG A 98 -12.45 4.25 -5.28
N GLN A 99 -11.41 4.80 -5.90
CA GLN A 99 -10.40 4.00 -6.59
C GLN A 99 -9.62 3.09 -5.63
N ILE A 100 -9.24 3.60 -4.44
CA ILE A 100 -8.56 2.78 -3.42
C ILE A 100 -9.47 1.67 -2.91
N LEU A 101 -10.76 1.97 -2.67
CA LEU A 101 -11.76 0.97 -2.24
C LEU A 101 -11.99 -0.11 -3.31
N GLU A 102 -12.05 0.26 -4.59
CA GLU A 102 -12.16 -0.70 -5.70
C GLU A 102 -10.92 -1.61 -5.75
N GLY A 103 -9.72 -1.06 -5.55
CA GLY A 103 -8.48 -1.84 -5.41
C GLY A 103 -8.48 -2.78 -4.21
N LEU A 104 -8.86 -2.29 -3.02
CA LEU A 104 -8.95 -3.11 -1.81
C LEU A 104 -10.00 -4.20 -1.92
N CYS A 105 -11.17 -3.91 -2.52
CA CYS A 105 -12.21 -4.90 -2.77
C CYS A 105 -11.66 -6.07 -3.60
N PHE A 106 -10.87 -5.79 -4.62
CA PHE A 106 -10.19 -6.82 -5.40
C PHE A 106 -9.18 -7.62 -4.56
N ILE A 107 -8.27 -6.95 -3.83
CA ILE A 107 -7.27 -7.62 -2.97
C ILE A 107 -7.96 -8.54 -1.95
N HIS A 108 -9.00 -8.04 -1.29
CA HIS A 108 -9.76 -8.77 -0.27
C HIS A 108 -10.53 -9.94 -0.86
N SER A 109 -11.05 -9.83 -2.09
CA SER A 109 -11.71 -10.94 -2.80
C SER A 109 -10.78 -12.16 -3.01
N GLN A 110 -9.48 -11.91 -3.08
CA GLN A 110 -8.43 -12.92 -3.22
C GLN A 110 -7.94 -13.45 -1.85
N ASN A 111 -8.61 -13.09 -0.75
CA ASN A 111 -8.22 -13.44 0.62
C ASN A 111 -6.83 -12.90 0.99
N ILE A 112 -6.49 -11.70 0.52
CA ILE A 112 -5.23 -11.03 0.85
C ILE A 112 -5.53 -9.84 1.76
N ILE A 113 -4.66 -9.60 2.73
CA ILE A 113 -4.63 -8.38 3.56
C ILE A 113 -3.36 -7.63 3.20
N HIS A 114 -3.46 -6.33 2.89
CA HIS A 114 -2.30 -5.54 2.49
C HIS A 114 -1.40 -5.15 3.67
N ARG A 115 -2.00 -4.74 4.79
CA ARG A 115 -1.37 -4.36 6.07
C ARG A 115 -0.47 -3.12 6.08
N ASP A 116 -0.38 -2.39 4.98
CA ASP A 116 0.44 -1.16 4.90
C ASP A 116 -0.17 -0.13 3.94
N ILE A 117 -1.49 0.08 4.05
CA ILE A 117 -2.17 1.14 3.30
C ILE A 117 -1.79 2.49 3.90
N LYS A 118 -1.10 3.31 3.10
CA LYS A 118 -0.65 4.66 3.45
C LYS A 118 -0.44 5.47 2.18
N GLY A 119 -0.37 6.79 2.28
CA GLY A 119 -0.20 7.65 1.10
C GLY A 119 1.03 7.32 0.25
N GLY A 120 2.11 6.81 0.86
CA GLY A 120 3.34 6.42 0.15
C GLY A 120 3.21 5.15 -0.68
N ASN A 121 2.21 4.31 -0.36
CA ASN A 121 1.92 3.05 -1.06
C ASN A 121 0.74 3.20 -2.03
N ILE A 122 0.19 4.42 -2.18
CA ILE A 122 -0.81 4.74 -3.20
C ILE A 122 -0.13 5.56 -4.29
N MET A 123 0.22 4.89 -5.38
CA MET A 123 0.86 5.48 -6.54
C MET A 123 -0.17 6.21 -7.42
N MET A 124 0.25 7.26 -8.12
CA MET A 124 -0.57 8.01 -9.05
C MET A 124 -0.03 7.85 -10.47
N HIS A 125 -0.90 7.50 -11.41
CA HIS A 125 -0.57 7.39 -12.82
C HIS A 125 -1.42 8.36 -13.64
N SER A 126 -0.78 9.32 -14.29
CA SER A 126 -1.40 10.25 -15.23
C SER A 126 -1.46 9.59 -16.61
N VAL A 127 -2.68 9.31 -17.07
CA VAL A 127 -2.90 8.65 -18.36
C VAL A 127 -2.69 9.68 -19.48
N PRO A 128 -1.71 9.47 -20.39
CA PRO A 128 -1.35 10.45 -21.41
C PRO A 128 -2.54 10.96 -22.22
N ARG A 129 -2.61 12.29 -22.40
CA ARG A 129 -3.63 12.99 -23.19
C ARG A 129 -5.08 12.79 -22.73
N SER A 130 -5.32 12.20 -21.56
CA SER A 130 -6.68 11.96 -21.06
C SER A 130 -7.12 12.95 -19.97
N GLY A 131 -6.17 13.62 -19.31
CA GLY A 131 -6.42 14.43 -18.11
C GLY A 131 -6.85 13.61 -16.88
N LYS A 132 -6.80 12.28 -16.94
CA LYS A 132 -7.20 11.38 -15.84
C LYS A 132 -6.00 10.90 -15.04
N VAL A 133 -6.19 10.80 -13.74
CA VAL A 133 -5.24 10.18 -12.80
C VAL A 133 -5.86 8.90 -12.24
N ILE A 134 -5.13 7.80 -12.35
CA ILE A 134 -5.48 6.49 -11.80
C ILE A 134 -4.63 6.26 -10.55
N LEU A 135 -5.28 5.88 -9.45
CA LEU A 135 -4.61 5.52 -8.19
C LEU A 135 -4.30 4.02 -8.22
N LYS A 136 -3.09 3.65 -7.84
CA LYS A 136 -2.63 2.26 -7.83
C LYS A 136 -2.04 1.89 -6.48
N ILE A 137 -2.60 0.88 -5.84
CA ILE A 137 -2.08 0.29 -4.60
C ILE A 137 -0.77 -0.44 -4.93
N ALA A 138 0.26 -0.19 -4.14
CA ALA A 138 1.62 -0.65 -4.35
C ALA A 138 2.25 -1.16 -3.05
N ASP A 139 3.43 -1.75 -3.18
CA ASP A 139 4.26 -2.27 -2.08
C ASP A 139 3.59 -3.39 -1.27
N PHE A 140 3.78 -4.61 -1.78
CA PHE A 140 3.18 -5.81 -1.23
C PHE A 140 4.12 -6.51 -0.23
N GLY A 141 5.19 -5.85 0.22
CA GLY A 141 6.16 -6.42 1.17
C GLY A 141 5.54 -6.82 2.51
N GLU A 142 4.42 -6.18 2.88
CA GLU A 142 3.73 -6.47 4.13
C GLU A 142 2.48 -7.33 3.99
N VAL A 143 2.20 -7.90 2.81
CA VAL A 143 0.92 -8.61 2.64
C VAL A 143 0.84 -9.93 3.40
N LYS A 144 -0.39 -10.37 3.62
CA LYS A 144 -0.67 -11.69 4.17
C LYS A 144 -1.81 -12.36 3.41
N GLN A 145 -1.58 -13.58 2.95
CA GLN A 145 -2.65 -14.43 2.44
C GLN A 145 -3.38 -15.11 3.61
N ILE A 146 -4.69 -14.92 3.67
CA ILE A 146 -5.56 -15.61 4.63
C ILE A 146 -5.77 -17.04 4.13
N SER A 147 -5.27 -18.01 4.87
CA SER A 147 -5.55 -19.42 4.58
C SER A 147 -7.00 -19.76 4.94
N LYS A 148 -7.73 -20.39 3.99
CA LYS A 148 -9.11 -20.87 4.20
C LYS A 148 -9.21 -21.87 5.36
N SER A 149 -8.14 -22.60 5.67
CA SER A 149 -8.08 -23.57 6.78
C SER A 149 -7.69 -22.94 8.14
N SER A 150 -7.36 -21.65 8.19
CA SER A 150 -6.84 -20.98 9.40
C SER A 150 -7.60 -19.71 9.78
N GLN A 151 -8.84 -19.53 9.31
CA GLN A 151 -9.70 -18.38 9.63
C GLN A 151 -9.82 -18.12 11.15
N ASN A 152 -9.52 -19.12 11.99
CA ASN A 152 -9.58 -19.00 13.45
C ASN A 152 -8.25 -18.85 14.20
N GLN A 153 -7.08 -18.86 13.55
CA GLN A 153 -5.78 -18.89 14.24
C GLN A 153 -4.66 -18.08 13.54
N MET A 154 -4.96 -16.93 12.93
CA MET A 154 -3.90 -16.06 12.44
C MET A 154 -3.26 -15.31 13.60
N LYS A 155 -2.06 -15.72 14.01
CA LYS A 155 -1.21 -14.94 14.92
C LYS A 155 -0.90 -13.59 14.28
N VAL A 156 -1.20 -12.52 15.01
CA VAL A 156 -0.89 -11.16 14.59
C VAL A 156 0.62 -10.95 14.63
N SER A 157 1.21 -10.63 13.48
CA SER A 157 2.57 -10.07 13.43
C SER A 157 2.45 -8.57 13.34
N VAL A 158 3.09 -7.84 14.25
CA VAL A 158 3.16 -6.37 14.22
C VAL A 158 4.05 -5.96 13.04
N ARG A 159 3.43 -5.51 11.94
CA ARG A 159 4.11 -5.06 10.72
C ARG A 159 3.30 -3.95 10.04
N GLY A 160 3.97 -3.12 9.24
CA GLY A 160 3.40 -1.93 8.58
C GLY A 160 3.89 -0.60 9.19
N THR A 161 3.17 0.49 8.93
CA THR A 161 3.55 1.84 9.36
C THR A 161 2.70 2.32 10.56
N PRO A 162 3.28 2.51 11.76
CA PRO A 162 2.52 2.65 13.02
C PRO A 162 1.38 3.68 13.02
N PRO A 163 1.52 4.90 12.46
CA PRO A 163 0.43 5.88 12.39
C PRO A 163 -0.82 5.43 11.62
N TYR A 164 -0.72 4.39 10.79
CA TYR A 164 -1.84 3.85 10.02
C TYR A 164 -2.32 2.49 10.55
N MET A 165 -1.66 1.92 11.55
CA MET A 165 -1.98 0.58 12.04
C MET A 165 -3.29 0.54 12.81
N ALA A 166 -4.06 -0.51 12.59
CA ALA A 166 -5.22 -0.84 13.41
C ALA A 166 -4.80 -1.28 14.83
N PRO A 167 -5.64 -1.06 15.86
CA PRO A 167 -5.34 -1.43 17.25
C PRO A 167 -4.91 -2.89 17.42
N GLU A 168 -5.59 -3.83 16.76
CA GLU A 168 -5.28 -5.26 16.79
C GLU A 168 -3.89 -5.58 16.23
N LEU A 169 -3.45 -4.87 15.18
CA LEU A 169 -2.10 -5.00 14.63
C LEU A 169 -1.07 -4.35 15.54
N TYR A 170 -1.36 -3.15 16.04
CA TYR A 170 -0.43 -2.36 16.84
C TYR A 170 -0.11 -3.04 18.18
N PHE A 171 -1.13 -3.51 18.89
CA PHE A 171 -0.95 -4.21 20.16
C PHE A 171 -0.62 -5.70 20.00
N GLY A 172 -0.67 -6.23 18.78
CA GLY A 172 -0.44 -7.65 18.52
C GLY A 172 -1.50 -8.55 19.16
N ILE A 173 -2.72 -8.03 19.33
CA ILE A 173 -3.83 -8.71 20.02
C ILE A 173 -4.91 -9.13 19.03
N GLY A 174 -5.68 -10.16 19.40
CA GLY A 174 -6.84 -10.57 18.62
C GLY A 174 -6.48 -11.24 17.29
N LYS A 175 -7.30 -10.99 16.26
CA LYS A 175 -7.14 -11.54 14.91
C LYS A 175 -7.09 -10.38 13.92
N ALA A 176 -6.11 -10.41 13.02
CA ALA A 176 -6.07 -9.50 11.88
C ALA A 176 -6.88 -10.10 10.72
N ASP A 177 -7.90 -9.37 10.25
CA ASP A 177 -8.62 -9.66 9.02
C ASP A 177 -8.51 -8.46 8.05
N THR A 178 -9.32 -8.43 7.00
CA THR A 178 -9.29 -7.34 6.01
C THR A 178 -9.68 -5.97 6.57
N LYS A 179 -10.25 -5.89 7.79
CA LYS A 179 -10.63 -4.62 8.43
C LYS A 179 -9.43 -3.79 8.86
N VAL A 180 -8.26 -4.39 9.02
CA VAL A 180 -7.03 -3.64 9.31
C VAL A 180 -6.70 -2.66 8.16
N ASP A 181 -6.94 -3.05 6.91
CA ASP A 181 -6.74 -2.18 5.75
C ASP A 181 -7.78 -1.04 5.73
N MET A 182 -9.00 -1.30 6.22
CA MET A 182 -10.06 -0.30 6.33
C MET A 182 -9.75 0.75 7.39
N TRP A 183 -9.14 0.34 8.50
CA TRP A 183 -8.62 1.27 9.50
C TRP A 183 -7.54 2.18 8.91
N SER A 184 -6.55 1.59 8.26
CA SER A 184 -5.47 2.34 7.60
C SER A 184 -5.99 3.32 6.55
N LEU A 185 -7.00 2.93 5.78
CA LEU A 185 -7.70 3.80 4.84
C LEU A 185 -8.44 4.96 5.55
N GLY A 186 -9.03 4.72 6.71
CA GLY A 186 -9.65 5.76 7.54
C GLY A 186 -8.63 6.80 8.02
N MET A 187 -7.46 6.36 8.48
CA MET A 187 -6.36 7.25 8.86
C MET A 187 -5.84 8.06 7.67
N LEU A 188 -5.73 7.45 6.49
CA LEU A 188 -5.36 8.14 5.25
C LEU A 188 -6.41 9.20 4.84
N LEU A 189 -7.70 8.90 4.97
CA LEU A 189 -8.77 9.88 4.74
C LEU A 189 -8.68 11.05 5.72
N TYR A 190 -8.49 10.77 7.01
CA TYR A 190 -8.29 11.80 8.02
C TYR A 190 -7.10 12.71 7.67
N GLN A 191 -5.99 12.12 7.24
CA GLN A 191 -4.80 12.85 6.84
C GLN A 191 -5.05 13.74 5.60
N MET A 192 -5.79 13.25 4.61
CA MET A 192 -6.15 14.06 3.43
C MET A 192 -7.07 15.24 3.77
N LEU A 193 -7.90 15.12 4.80
CA LEU A 193 -8.86 16.16 5.21
C LEU A 193 -8.25 17.20 6.16
N THR A 194 -7.27 16.80 6.97
CA THR A 194 -6.74 17.63 8.08
C THR A 194 -5.26 17.97 7.94
N HIS A 195 -4.57 17.37 6.95
CA HIS A 195 -3.11 17.43 6.78
C HIS A 195 -2.31 16.89 7.99
N THR A 196 -2.97 16.24 8.96
CA THR A 196 -2.38 15.79 10.23
C THR A 196 -2.91 14.41 10.63
N PHE A 197 -2.41 13.89 11.76
CA PHE A 197 -2.97 12.73 12.45
C PHE A 197 -3.69 13.20 13.71
N PRO A 198 -4.62 12.41 14.28
CA PRO A 198 -5.27 12.73 15.55
C PRO A 198 -4.34 12.61 16.78
N PHE A 199 -3.06 12.30 16.55
CA PHE A 199 -1.98 12.15 17.53
C PHE A 199 -0.66 12.56 16.88
N ASN A 200 0.42 12.73 17.66
CA ASN A 200 1.75 12.88 17.09
C ASN A 200 2.22 11.55 16.43
N PRO A 201 2.40 11.49 15.10
CA PRO A 201 2.69 10.24 14.38
C PRO A 201 4.10 9.70 14.65
N THR A 202 4.98 10.45 15.32
CA THR A 202 6.31 9.97 15.72
C THR A 202 6.38 9.58 17.20
N ASN A 203 5.27 9.71 17.95
CA ASN A 203 5.22 9.39 19.37
C ASN A 203 4.40 8.12 19.62
N GLU A 204 5.08 6.98 19.78
CA GLU A 204 4.44 5.67 20.02
C GLU A 204 3.50 5.65 21.23
N TYR A 205 3.79 6.46 22.26
CA TYR A 205 2.93 6.56 23.42
C TYR A 205 1.59 7.22 23.09
N GLU A 206 1.60 8.33 22.34
CA GLU A 206 0.37 9.01 21.90
C GLU A 206 -0.43 8.15 20.92
N ILE A 207 0.25 7.44 20.01
CA ILE A 207 -0.40 6.46 19.12
C ILE A 207 -1.11 5.40 19.97
N GLY A 208 -0.40 4.77 20.91
CA GLY A 208 -0.98 3.75 21.79
C GLY A 208 -2.15 4.27 22.63
N GLN A 209 -2.07 5.48 23.17
CA GLN A 209 -3.17 6.10 23.90
C GLN A 209 -4.41 6.32 23.03
N PHE A 210 -4.23 6.86 21.82
CA PHE A 210 -5.34 7.06 20.89
C PHE A 210 -6.01 5.72 20.53
N LEU A 211 -5.21 4.72 20.17
CA LEU A 211 -5.71 3.39 19.79
C LEU A 211 -6.42 2.68 20.96
N GLY A 212 -5.94 2.85 22.19
CA GLY A 212 -6.56 2.25 23.38
C GLY A 212 -7.82 2.97 23.87
N ASN A 213 -7.93 4.28 23.62
CA ASN A 213 -9.09 5.07 24.04
C ASN A 213 -10.28 4.94 23.06
N GLU A 214 -10.03 4.55 21.81
CA GLU A 214 -11.05 4.38 20.76
C GLU A 214 -11.92 5.63 20.50
N ILE A 215 -11.40 6.81 20.83
CA ILE A 215 -12.10 8.10 20.65
C ILE A 215 -11.41 8.92 19.57
N LEU A 216 -12.14 9.20 18.50
CA LEU A 216 -11.74 10.19 17.49
C LEU A 216 -12.53 11.48 17.70
N ASN A 217 -11.85 12.54 18.14
CA ASN A 217 -12.43 13.87 18.17
C ASN A 217 -12.49 14.41 16.75
N ARG A 218 -13.69 14.81 16.31
CA ARG A 218 -13.87 15.43 15.00
C ARG A 218 -13.07 16.75 14.96
N PRO A 219 -12.21 16.97 13.95
CA PRO A 219 -11.52 18.24 13.75
C PRO A 219 -12.51 19.35 13.43
N ASP A 220 -12.30 20.54 14.00
CA ASP A 220 -13.15 21.71 13.73
C ASP A 220 -13.06 22.20 12.27
N SER A 221 -12.01 21.80 11.55
CA SER A 221 -11.75 22.15 10.16
C SER A 221 -12.58 21.35 9.14
N ILE A 222 -13.41 20.39 9.58
CA ILE A 222 -14.24 19.51 8.73
C ILE A 222 -15.72 19.64 9.10
#